data_AF-A0A2G4FSW6-F1
#
_entry.id   AF-A0A2G4FSW6-F1
#
_cell.length_a   1.000
_cell.length_b   1.000
_cell.length_c   1.000
_cell.angle_alpha   90.00
_cell.angle_beta   90.00
_cell.angle_gamma   90.00
#
_symmetry.space_group_name_H-M   'P 1'
#
loop_
_entity.id
_entity.type
_entity.pdbx_description
1 polymer ?
#
loop_
_entity_poly.entity_id
_entity_poly.type
_entity_poly.pdbx_seq_one_letter_code
_entity_poly.pdbx_strand_id
1 'polypeptide(L)'
;MVSQEGADQAANAFLKLLEEPPPGTTIILTTSEPGNLLPTIKSRVVAIRVPTLSRRETEAFLDDAVVERKLARVPRDEALARMNGAPGELFAGESMAAAFSAARRILDAALQPSTPDGTAERIKAAARQGVAGARGSFTDTLEALTHLLHARAKQMVDIGHDADARRTASAVVHVEFAKAKAQGNVSPQLLSASLLSSLHRTLRP
;
A
#
# COMPACT_ATOMS: atom_id res chain seq x y z
N MET A 1 -25.28 -10.89 6.04
CA MET A 1 -25.44 -9.98 4.89
C MET A 1 -26.94 -9.81 4.70
N VAL A 2 -27.49 -8.62 4.98
CA VAL A 2 -28.94 -8.38 4.89
C VAL A 2 -29.29 -8.32 3.40
N SER A 3 -30.20 -9.19 2.94
CA SER A 3 -30.70 -9.16 1.57
C SER A 3 -31.50 -7.86 1.39
N GLN A 4 -30.96 -6.91 0.62
CA GLN A 4 -31.70 -5.71 0.26
C GLN A 4 -32.65 -6.06 -0.88
N GLU A 5 -33.95 -6.05 -0.62
CA GLU A 5 -34.99 -6.15 -1.65
C GLU A 5 -34.74 -5.06 -2.71
N GLY A 6 -34.43 -5.45 -3.95
CA GLY A 6 -34.00 -4.54 -5.02
C GLY A 6 -32.68 -4.90 -5.68
N ALA A 7 -31.79 -5.61 -4.97
CA ALA A 7 -30.46 -5.96 -5.46
C ALA A 7 -30.50 -6.82 -6.73
N ASP A 8 -31.46 -7.74 -6.82
CA ASP A 8 -31.63 -8.63 -7.97
C ASP A 8 -32.14 -7.89 -9.21
N GLN A 9 -33.08 -6.95 -9.05
CA GLN A 9 -33.55 -6.14 -10.19
C GLN A 9 -32.43 -5.21 -10.69
N ALA A 10 -31.66 -4.59 -9.78
CA ALA A 10 -30.54 -3.73 -10.15
C ALA A 10 -29.43 -4.52 -10.87
N ALA A 11 -29.10 -5.72 -10.39
CA ALA A 11 -28.12 -6.59 -11.03
C ALA A 11 -28.56 -7.01 -12.44
N ASN A 12 -29.82 -7.40 -12.62
CA ASN A 12 -30.36 -7.78 -13.93
C ASN A 12 -30.44 -6.61 -14.92
N ALA A 13 -30.82 -5.42 -14.45
CA ALA A 13 -30.84 -4.22 -15.28
C ALA A 13 -29.43 -3.84 -15.75
N PHE A 14 -28.44 -3.95 -14.85
CA PHE A 14 -27.04 -3.70 -15.19
C PHE A 14 -26.51 -4.73 -16.20
N LEU A 15 -26.86 -6.01 -16.08
CA LEU A 15 -26.48 -7.02 -17.08
C LEU A 15 -27.08 -6.73 -18.46
N LYS A 16 -28.34 -6.28 -18.53
CA LYS A 16 -28.98 -5.87 -19.80
C LYS A 16 -28.24 -4.68 -20.43
N LEU A 17 -27.84 -3.71 -19.63
CA LEU A 17 -27.05 -2.56 -20.09
C LEU A 17 -25.70 -3.00 -20.70
N LEU A 18 -25.06 -4.04 -20.15
CA LEU A 18 -23.82 -4.58 -20.69
C LEU A 18 -24.02 -5.36 -21.99
N GLU A 19 -25.17 -6.04 -22.15
CA GLU A 19 -25.49 -6.79 -23.38
C GLU A 19 -25.89 -5.87 -24.54
N GLU A 20 -26.78 -4.92 -24.27
CA GLU A 20 -27.39 -4.06 -25.28
C GLU A 20 -27.25 -2.60 -24.83
N PRO A 21 -26.02 -2.04 -24.84
CA PRO A 21 -25.82 -0.65 -24.47
C PRO A 21 -26.56 0.26 -25.47
N PRO A 22 -27.19 1.35 -25.00
CA PRO A 22 -27.84 2.31 -25.89
C PRO A 22 -26.87 2.83 -26.97
N PRO A 23 -27.35 3.22 -28.16
CA PRO A 23 -26.50 3.74 -29.23
C PRO A 23 -25.60 4.87 -28.75
N GLY A 24 -24.32 4.81 -29.10
CA GLY A 24 -23.32 5.81 -28.70
C GLY A 24 -22.79 5.66 -27.26
N THR A 25 -23.11 4.56 -26.57
CA THR A 25 -22.62 4.31 -25.21
C THR A 25 -21.34 3.46 -25.22
N THR A 26 -20.32 3.89 -24.47
CA THR A 26 -19.15 3.07 -24.14
C THR A 26 -19.07 2.92 -22.63
N ILE A 27 -19.03 1.68 -22.15
CA ILE A 27 -18.98 1.38 -20.72
C ILE A 27 -17.57 0.93 -20.36
N ILE A 28 -16.94 1.63 -19.42
CA ILE A 28 -15.64 1.26 -18.86
C ILE A 28 -15.85 0.81 -17.41
N LEU A 29 -15.44 -0.42 -17.11
CA LEU A 29 -15.50 -1.00 -15.78
C LEU A 29 -14.10 -1.19 -15.21
N THR A 30 -13.86 -0.68 -14.02
CA THR A 30 -12.58 -0.78 -13.30
C THR A 30 -12.74 -1.67 -12.08
N THR A 31 -11.85 -2.65 -11.90
CA THR A 31 -11.76 -3.46 -10.68
C THR A 31 -10.30 -3.80 -10.38
N SER A 32 -9.93 -3.76 -9.11
CA SER A 32 -8.66 -4.31 -8.61
C SER A 32 -8.73 -5.82 -8.36
N GLU A 33 -9.94 -6.39 -8.30
CA GLU A 33 -10.21 -7.79 -7.93
C GLU A 33 -11.12 -8.47 -8.97
N PRO A 34 -10.62 -8.79 -10.18
CA PRO A 34 -11.43 -9.41 -11.24
C PRO A 34 -12.01 -10.78 -10.84
N GLY A 35 -11.40 -11.47 -9.85
CA GLY A 35 -11.92 -12.73 -9.31
C GLY A 35 -13.27 -12.59 -8.62
N ASN A 36 -13.53 -11.42 -8.02
CA ASN A 36 -14.78 -11.11 -7.30
C ASN A 36 -15.92 -10.68 -8.23
N LEU A 37 -15.66 -10.51 -9.53
CA LEU A 37 -16.71 -10.23 -10.50
C LEU A 37 -17.53 -11.49 -10.80
N LEU A 38 -18.85 -11.30 -10.85
CA LEU A 38 -19.78 -12.35 -11.25
C LEU A 38 -19.43 -12.89 -12.64
N PRO A 39 -19.50 -14.21 -12.86
CA PRO A 39 -19.25 -14.81 -14.17
C PRO A 39 -20.07 -14.18 -15.30
N THR A 40 -21.30 -13.74 -15.00
CA THR A 40 -22.22 -13.09 -15.96
C THR A 40 -21.73 -11.73 -16.44
N ILE A 41 -21.05 -10.95 -15.58
CA ILE A 41 -20.39 -9.70 -15.97
C ILE A 41 -19.16 -10.02 -16.81
N LYS A 42 -18.32 -10.97 -16.34
CA LYS A 42 -17.07 -11.34 -17.03
C LYS A 42 -17.30 -11.83 -18.46
N SER A 43 -18.41 -12.51 -18.72
CA SER A 43 -18.72 -13.01 -20.07
C SER A 43 -19.16 -11.92 -21.06
N ARG A 44 -19.47 -10.71 -20.59
CA ARG A 44 -20.02 -9.58 -21.39
C ARG A 44 -19.04 -8.42 -21.54
N VAL A 45 -17.84 -8.54 -20.99
CA VAL A 45 -16.83 -7.47 -21.01
C VAL A 45 -15.54 -7.98 -21.65
N VAL A 46 -14.78 -7.06 -22.24
CA VAL A 46 -13.42 -7.33 -22.67
C VAL A 46 -12.48 -7.00 -21.51
N ALA A 47 -11.76 -8.00 -21.02
CA ALA A 47 -10.80 -7.80 -19.94
C ALA A 47 -9.50 -7.17 -20.49
N ILE A 48 -9.20 -5.95 -20.06
CA ILE A 48 -7.92 -5.29 -20.35
C ILE A 48 -7.11 -5.29 -19.07
N ARG A 49 -5.98 -6.01 -19.06
CA ARG A 49 -5.06 -6.00 -17.92
C ARG A 49 -4.18 -4.76 -18.01
N VAL A 50 -4.25 -3.91 -16.98
CA VAL A 50 -3.29 -2.83 -16.76
C VAL A 50 -2.23 -3.35 -15.78
N PRO A 51 -1.04 -3.77 -16.24
CA PRO A 51 0.03 -4.20 -15.35
C PRO A 51 0.62 -3.00 -14.60
N THR A 52 1.29 -3.29 -13.49
CA THR A 52 2.16 -2.28 -12.86
C THR A 52 3.37 -2.00 -13.74
N LEU A 53 3.83 -0.75 -13.72
CA LEU A 53 5.04 -0.35 -14.42
C LEU A 53 6.25 -1.09 -13.86
N SER A 54 7.16 -1.45 -14.77
CA SER A 54 8.51 -1.89 -14.42
C SER A 54 9.27 -0.77 -13.72
N ARG A 55 10.38 -1.11 -13.08
CA ARG A 55 11.28 -0.12 -12.46
C ARG A 55 11.74 0.93 -13.47
N ARG A 56 12.16 0.50 -14.66
CA ARG A 56 12.61 1.38 -15.72
C ARG A 56 11.52 2.34 -16.19
N GLU A 57 10.29 1.86 -16.36
CA GLU A 57 9.16 2.71 -16.75
C GLU A 57 8.75 3.69 -15.64
N THR A 58 8.83 3.25 -14.38
CA THR A 58 8.57 4.09 -13.21
C THR A 58 9.61 5.21 -13.11
N GLU A 59 10.88 4.90 -13.35
CA GLU A 59 11.97 5.89 -13.39
C GLU A 59 11.78 6.88 -14.55
N ALA A 60 11.49 6.38 -15.76
CA ALA A 60 11.20 7.23 -16.91
C ALA A 60 9.98 8.14 -16.68
N PHE A 61 8.95 7.67 -15.96
CA PHE A 61 7.81 8.49 -15.57
C PHE A 61 8.21 9.63 -14.62
N LEU A 62 9.10 9.38 -13.66
CA LEU A 62 9.59 10.41 -12.74
C LEU A 62 10.51 11.43 -13.41
N ASP A 63 11.18 11.04 -14.49
CA ASP A 63 12.07 11.91 -15.27
C ASP A 63 11.29 12.80 -16.26
N ASP A 64 9.97 12.63 -16.41
CA ASP A 64 9.12 13.53 -17.19
C ASP A 64 9.06 14.94 -16.55
N ALA A 65 9.31 15.98 -17.35
CA ALA A 65 9.42 17.36 -16.86
C ALA A 65 8.15 17.90 -16.17
N VAL A 66 6.96 17.40 -16.54
CA VAL A 66 5.70 17.80 -15.89
C VAL A 66 5.56 17.11 -14.54
N VAL A 67 5.93 15.82 -14.47
CA VAL A 67 5.92 15.01 -13.25
C VAL A 67 6.93 15.54 -12.24
N GLU A 68 8.17 15.78 -12.67
CA GLU A 68 9.25 16.32 -11.83
C GLU A 68 8.82 17.64 -11.17
N ARG A 69 8.24 18.56 -11.94
CA ARG A 69 7.73 19.84 -11.41
C ARG A 69 6.62 19.66 -10.37
N LYS A 70 5.68 18.75 -10.61
CA LYS A 70 4.59 18.47 -9.65
C LYS A 70 5.08 17.80 -8.37
N LEU A 71 6.14 17.00 -8.47
CA LEU A 71 6.68 16.22 -7.36
C LEU A 71 7.97 16.80 -6.78
N ALA A 72 8.30 18.05 -7.09
CA ALA A 72 9.55 18.69 -6.68
C ALA A 72 9.83 18.68 -5.16
N ARG A 73 8.80 18.43 -4.33
CA ARG A 73 8.89 18.33 -2.86
C ARG A 73 8.95 16.90 -2.34
N VAL A 74 8.75 15.90 -3.19
CA VAL A 74 8.76 14.48 -2.81
C VAL A 74 10.12 13.88 -3.21
N PRO A 75 10.90 13.33 -2.26
CA PRO A 75 12.15 12.65 -2.58
C PRO A 75 11.92 11.52 -3.58
N ARG A 76 12.83 11.34 -4.56
CA ARG A 76 12.68 10.34 -5.64
C ARG A 76 12.48 8.92 -5.10
N ASP A 77 13.22 8.54 -4.06
CA ASP A 77 13.09 7.22 -3.42
C ASP A 77 11.72 7.02 -2.77
N GLU A 78 11.15 8.09 -2.19
CA GLU A 78 9.79 8.06 -1.64
C GLU A 78 8.78 7.92 -2.77
N ALA A 79 8.96 8.67 -3.86
CA ALA A 79 8.07 8.59 -5.01
C ALA A 79 8.06 7.17 -5.62
N LEU A 80 9.24 6.56 -5.82
CA LEU A 80 9.35 5.19 -6.32
C LEU A 80 8.65 4.18 -5.41
N ALA A 81 8.82 4.32 -4.08
CA ALA A 81 8.21 3.42 -3.12
C ALA A 81 6.69 3.60 -3.01
N ARG A 82 6.21 4.85 -3.11
CA ARG A 82 4.78 5.20 -3.16
C ARG A 82 4.11 4.65 -4.41
N MET A 83 4.74 4.85 -5.57
CA MET A 83 4.21 4.34 -6.83
C MET A 83 4.03 2.83 -6.77
N ASN A 84 5.05 2.09 -6.33
CA ASN A 84 5.07 0.62 -6.41
C ASN A 84 4.64 0.10 -7.82
N GLY A 85 4.99 0.85 -8.87
CA GLY A 85 4.58 0.61 -10.27
C GLY A 85 3.21 1.17 -10.68
N ALA A 86 2.49 1.87 -9.80
CA ALA A 86 1.24 2.57 -10.06
C ALA A 86 1.43 4.10 -9.87
N PRO A 87 1.61 4.88 -10.94
CA PRO A 87 1.85 6.33 -10.85
C PRO A 87 0.76 7.13 -10.11
N GLY A 88 -0.49 6.66 -10.15
CA GLY A 88 -1.63 7.32 -9.51
C GLY A 88 -1.45 7.55 -8.00
N GLU A 89 -0.71 6.67 -7.32
CA GLU A 89 -0.45 6.75 -5.88
C GLU A 89 0.32 8.01 -5.46
N LEU A 90 1.03 8.65 -6.39
CA LEU A 90 1.74 9.89 -6.14
C LEU A 90 0.82 11.09 -6.02
N PHE A 91 -0.34 11.01 -6.65
CA PHE A 91 -1.34 12.07 -6.67
C PHE A 91 -2.42 11.87 -5.60
N ALA A 92 -2.34 10.81 -4.80
CA ALA A 92 -3.14 10.63 -3.59
C ALA A 92 -2.82 11.76 -2.58
N GLY A 93 -3.86 12.31 -1.94
CA GLY A 93 -3.82 13.58 -1.19
C GLY A 93 -2.88 13.63 0.02
N GLU A 94 -2.82 14.80 0.68
CA GLU A 94 -1.86 15.12 1.76
C GLU A 94 -1.83 14.11 2.92
N SER A 95 -2.96 13.50 3.27
CA SER A 95 -3.05 12.46 4.31
C SER A 95 -2.14 11.26 4.00
N MET A 96 -2.09 10.85 2.73
CA MET A 96 -1.27 9.73 2.29
C MET A 96 0.22 10.06 2.37
N ALA A 97 0.62 11.28 2.01
CA ALA A 97 2.02 11.72 2.14
C ALA A 97 2.50 11.69 3.60
N ALA A 98 1.66 12.10 4.55
CA ALA A 98 1.95 12.02 5.98
C ALA A 98 2.09 10.56 6.46
N ALA A 99 1.21 9.66 5.98
CA ALA A 99 1.28 8.23 6.28
C ALA A 99 2.57 7.59 5.76
N PHE A 100 2.97 7.86 4.51
CA PHE A 100 4.24 7.38 3.96
C PHE A 100 5.46 7.92 4.71
N SER A 101 5.44 9.20 5.08
CA SER A 101 6.49 9.80 5.91
C SER A 101 6.60 9.10 7.27
N ALA A 102 5.47 8.75 7.91
CA ALA A 102 5.45 8.02 9.16
C ALA A 102 5.92 6.57 9.00
N ALA A 103 5.48 5.88 7.94
CA ALA A 103 5.87 4.52 7.62
C ALA A 103 7.38 4.43 7.37
N ARG A 104 7.95 5.40 6.64
CA ARG A 104 9.38 5.45 6.35
C ARG A 104 10.21 5.58 7.62
N ARG A 105 9.80 6.43 8.57
CA ARG A 105 10.45 6.53 9.88
C ARG A 105 10.43 5.21 10.65
N ILE A 106 9.33 4.45 10.59
CA ILE A 106 9.24 3.13 11.23
C ILE A 106 10.23 2.15 10.56
N LEU A 107 10.25 2.09 9.23
CA LEU A 107 11.15 1.21 8.49
C LEU A 107 12.62 1.55 8.75
N ASP A 108 12.99 2.83 8.67
CA ASP A 108 14.36 3.30 8.91
C ASP A 108 14.81 2.97 10.34
N ALA A 109 13.93 3.12 11.33
CA ALA A 109 14.19 2.74 12.72
C ALA A 109 14.35 1.23 12.90
N ALA A 110 13.52 0.42 12.22
CA ALA A 110 13.63 -1.05 12.26
C ALA A 110 14.97 -1.55 11.68
N LEU A 111 15.50 -0.85 10.67
CA LEU A 111 16.77 -1.19 10.01
C LEU A 111 18.02 -0.75 10.76
N GLN A 112 17.87 0.02 11.84
CA GLN A 112 18.98 0.44 12.70
C GLN A 112 19.70 -0.76 13.32
N PRO A 113 21.03 -0.70 13.54
CA PRO A 113 21.79 -1.75 14.20
C PRO A 113 21.30 -2.08 15.61
N SER A 114 21.72 -3.24 16.13
CA SER A 114 21.49 -3.68 17.51
C SER A 114 22.44 -2.98 18.50
N THR A 115 22.46 -1.66 18.47
CA THR A 115 23.26 -0.80 19.36
C THR A 115 22.34 -0.04 20.33
N PRO A 116 22.88 0.55 21.41
CA PRO A 116 22.12 1.45 22.28
C PRO A 116 21.44 2.59 21.49
N ASP A 117 22.15 3.20 20.55
CA ASP A 117 21.62 4.28 19.70
C ASP A 117 20.50 3.76 18.78
N GLY A 118 20.68 2.60 18.14
CA GLY A 118 19.64 2.00 17.31
C GLY A 118 18.39 1.61 18.09
N THR A 119 18.57 1.17 19.34
CA THR A 119 17.45 0.92 20.27
C THR A 119 16.73 2.22 20.61
N ALA A 120 17.47 3.29 20.90
CA ALA A 120 16.89 4.60 21.16
C ALA A 120 16.07 5.12 19.96
N GLU A 121 16.57 4.96 18.74
CA GLU A 121 15.82 5.34 17.52
C GLU A 121 14.52 4.55 17.34
N ARG A 122 14.52 3.23 17.62
CA ARG A 122 13.29 2.42 17.62
C ARG A 122 12.29 2.92 18.66
N ILE A 123 12.74 3.20 19.88
CA ILE A 123 11.85 3.72 20.94
C ILE A 123 11.29 5.10 20.55
N LYS A 124 12.13 6.01 20.04
CA LYS A 124 11.68 7.33 19.56
C LYS A 124 10.65 7.21 18.43
N ALA A 125 10.86 6.31 17.47
CA ALA A 125 9.93 6.08 16.37
C ALA A 125 8.56 5.56 16.86
N ALA A 126 8.55 4.67 17.86
CA ALA A 126 7.32 4.19 18.50
C ALA A 126 6.60 5.30 19.27
N ALA A 127 7.33 6.10 20.06
CA ALA A 127 6.77 7.15 20.91
C ALA A 127 6.16 8.31 20.10
N ARG A 128 6.67 8.56 18.89
CA ARG A 128 6.13 9.57 17.96
C ARG A 128 4.75 9.24 17.40
N GLN A 129 4.27 8.01 17.58
CA GLN A 129 2.92 7.64 17.18
C GLN A 129 1.93 8.31 18.14
N GLY A 130 0.90 8.97 17.59
CA GLY A 130 -0.06 9.74 18.36
C GLY A 130 -0.79 8.90 19.43
N VAL A 131 -1.30 9.59 20.45
CA VAL A 131 -2.22 9.00 21.44
C VAL A 131 -3.64 8.89 20.87
N ALA A 132 -4.51 8.15 21.57
CA ALA A 132 -5.85 7.74 21.13
C ALA A 132 -6.65 8.85 20.39
N GLY A 133 -7.17 8.51 19.20
CA GLY A 133 -7.86 9.43 18.28
C GLY A 133 -7.28 9.37 16.84
N ALA A 134 -6.00 9.02 16.71
CA ALA A 134 -5.26 8.92 15.45
C ALA A 134 -5.39 7.54 14.72
N ARG A 135 -6.47 6.78 14.95
CA ARG A 135 -6.60 5.40 14.43
C ARG A 135 -6.59 5.32 12.91
N GLY A 136 -7.25 6.26 12.24
CA GLY A 136 -7.22 6.38 10.78
C GLY A 136 -5.78 6.58 10.29
N SER A 137 -5.12 7.65 10.73
CA SER A 137 -3.73 7.95 10.34
C SER A 137 -2.72 6.85 10.70
N PHE A 138 -2.93 6.11 11.80
CA PHE A 138 -2.07 4.98 12.15
C PHE A 138 -2.30 3.79 11.22
N THR A 139 -3.56 3.51 10.86
CA THR A 139 -3.90 2.44 9.90
C THR A 139 -3.34 2.78 8.52
N ASP A 140 -3.47 4.02 8.08
CA ASP A 140 -2.86 4.53 6.84
C ASP A 140 -1.33 4.38 6.88
N THR A 141 -0.70 4.64 8.04
CA THR A 141 0.74 4.46 8.24
C THR A 141 1.13 2.98 8.12
N LEU A 142 0.34 2.06 8.67
CA LEU A 142 0.59 0.62 8.54
C LEU A 142 0.38 0.14 7.10
N GLU A 143 -0.60 0.68 6.38
CA GLU A 143 -0.80 0.41 4.96
C GLU A 143 0.38 0.89 4.12
N ALA A 144 0.80 2.14 4.30
CA ALA A 144 2.01 2.68 3.67
C ALA A 144 3.26 1.87 3.99
N LEU A 145 3.38 1.33 5.22
CA LEU A 145 4.50 0.46 5.60
C LEU A 145 4.49 -0.88 4.83
N THR A 146 3.32 -1.47 4.56
CA THR A 146 3.20 -2.64 3.69
C THR A 146 3.74 -2.32 2.28
N HIS A 147 3.40 -1.15 1.72
CA HIS A 147 3.92 -0.73 0.41
C HIS A 147 5.44 -0.57 0.42
N LEU A 148 6.01 0.07 1.44
CA LEU A 148 7.47 0.23 1.55
C LEU A 148 8.20 -1.11 1.66
N LEU A 149 7.66 -2.07 2.43
CA LEU A 149 8.25 -3.41 2.57
C LEU A 149 8.18 -4.20 1.25
N HIS A 150 7.07 -4.13 0.52
CA HIS A 150 6.98 -4.75 -0.82
C HIS A 150 7.97 -4.13 -1.81
N ALA A 151 8.04 -2.80 -1.87
CA ALA A 151 8.98 -2.10 -2.75
C ALA A 151 10.44 -2.48 -2.43
N ARG A 152 10.78 -2.55 -1.13
CA ARG A 152 12.09 -3.00 -0.67
C ARG A 152 12.37 -4.47 -1.02
N ALA A 153 11.39 -5.36 -0.82
CA ALA A 153 11.56 -6.78 -1.16
C ALA A 153 11.82 -6.96 -2.66
N LYS A 154 11.06 -6.25 -3.51
CA LYS A 154 11.29 -6.24 -4.97
C LYS A 154 12.68 -5.73 -5.33
N GLN A 155 13.11 -4.63 -4.71
CA GLN A 155 14.47 -4.10 -4.90
C GLN A 155 15.55 -5.11 -4.51
N MET A 156 15.36 -5.86 -3.42
CA MET A 156 16.31 -6.89 -3.00
C MET A 156 16.40 -8.05 -3.98
N VAL A 157 15.28 -8.44 -4.62
CA VAL A 157 15.28 -9.42 -5.72
C VAL A 157 16.04 -8.86 -6.92
N ASP A 158 15.77 -7.61 -7.31
CA ASP A 158 16.40 -6.97 -8.47
C ASP A 158 17.95 -6.95 -8.35
N ILE A 159 18.49 -6.81 -7.12
CA ILE A 159 19.94 -6.80 -6.85
C ILE A 159 20.52 -8.19 -6.49
N GLY A 160 19.72 -9.27 -6.55
CA GLY A 160 20.18 -10.64 -6.30
C GLY A 160 20.29 -11.05 -4.83
N HIS A 161 19.69 -10.29 -3.92
CA HIS A 161 19.70 -10.56 -2.47
C HIS A 161 18.44 -11.34 -2.04
N ASP A 162 18.24 -12.54 -2.59
CA ASP A 162 17.02 -13.33 -2.40
C ASP A 162 16.68 -13.63 -0.94
N ALA A 163 17.69 -13.86 -0.10
CA ALA A 163 17.49 -14.13 1.33
C ALA A 163 16.95 -12.90 2.08
N ASP A 164 17.48 -11.70 1.78
CA ASP A 164 16.97 -10.43 2.33
C ASP A 164 15.59 -10.10 1.78
N ALA A 165 15.33 -10.41 0.50
CA ALA A 165 14.03 -10.23 -0.11
C ALA A 165 12.95 -11.06 0.60
N ARG A 166 13.22 -12.36 0.85
CA ARG A 166 12.29 -13.24 1.58
C ARG A 166 12.04 -12.78 3.00
N ARG A 167 13.08 -12.33 3.71
CA ARG A 167 12.94 -11.74 5.06
C ARG A 167 12.11 -10.46 5.04
N THR A 168 12.34 -9.59 4.06
CA THR A 168 11.58 -8.35 3.92
C THR A 168 10.11 -8.64 3.59
N ALA A 169 9.85 -9.62 2.72
CA ALA A 169 8.50 -10.07 2.40
C ALA A 169 7.79 -10.69 3.61
N SER A 170 8.47 -11.50 4.41
CA SER A 170 7.88 -12.09 5.62
C SER A 170 7.59 -11.05 6.72
N ALA A 171 8.33 -9.94 6.74
CA ALA A 171 8.10 -8.85 7.68
C ALA A 171 6.71 -8.19 7.51
N VAL A 172 6.08 -8.30 6.33
CA VAL A 172 4.71 -7.82 6.06
C VAL A 172 3.71 -8.49 7.01
N VAL A 173 3.93 -9.75 7.40
CA VAL A 173 3.04 -10.48 8.33
C VAL A 173 2.94 -9.76 9.68
N HIS A 174 4.04 -9.16 10.16
CA HIS A 174 4.01 -8.39 11.42
C HIS A 174 3.16 -7.13 11.30
N VAL A 175 3.17 -6.49 10.12
CA VAL A 175 2.36 -5.30 9.83
C VAL A 175 0.88 -5.68 9.78
N GLU A 176 0.52 -6.78 9.12
CA GLU A 176 -0.87 -7.27 9.08
C GLU A 176 -1.39 -7.63 10.47
N PHE A 177 -0.56 -8.26 11.31
CA PHE A 177 -0.91 -8.50 12.70
C PHE A 177 -1.12 -7.21 13.50
N ALA A 178 -0.29 -6.18 13.25
CA ALA A 178 -0.47 -4.87 13.86
C ALA A 178 -1.76 -4.19 13.38
N LYS A 179 -2.12 -4.30 12.09
CA LYS A 179 -3.39 -3.77 11.53
C LYS A 179 -4.60 -4.43 12.20
N ALA A 180 -4.60 -5.76 12.31
CA ALA A 180 -5.68 -6.49 12.99
C ALA A 180 -5.84 -6.04 14.45
N LYS A 181 -4.75 -5.82 15.18
CA LYS A 181 -4.79 -5.32 16.56
C LYS A 181 -5.18 -3.84 16.67
N ALA A 182 -4.85 -3.03 15.66
CA ALA A 182 -5.20 -1.61 15.62
C ALA A 182 -6.71 -1.38 15.50
N GLN A 183 -7.46 -2.36 15.00
CA GLN A 183 -8.94 -2.35 15.03
C GLN A 183 -9.51 -2.47 16.46
N GLY A 184 -8.73 -2.94 17.43
CA GLY A 184 -9.10 -3.03 18.84
C GLY A 184 -8.79 -1.77 19.67
N ASN A 185 -8.98 -1.86 20.99
CA ASN A 185 -8.67 -0.79 21.95
C ASN A 185 -7.21 -0.80 22.43
N VAL A 186 -6.26 -0.98 21.52
CA VAL A 186 -4.82 -1.00 21.86
C VAL A 186 -4.17 0.35 21.53
N SER A 187 -3.24 0.80 22.37
CA SER A 187 -2.46 2.02 22.14
C SER A 187 -1.58 1.88 20.88
N PRO A 188 -1.66 2.83 19.91
CA PRO A 188 -0.79 2.84 18.73
C PRO A 188 0.70 2.84 19.06
N GLN A 189 1.10 3.48 20.16
CA GLN A 189 2.50 3.52 20.61
C GLN A 189 3.01 2.14 21.03
N LEU A 190 2.20 1.40 21.80
CA LEU A 190 2.56 0.04 22.24
C LEU A 190 2.58 -0.94 21.07
N LEU A 191 1.60 -0.84 20.16
CA LEU A 191 1.59 -1.63 18.92
C LEU A 191 2.83 -1.33 18.08
N SER A 192 3.21 -0.07 17.95
CA SER A 192 4.38 0.33 17.16
C SER A 192 5.69 -0.12 17.78
N ALA A 193 5.82 -0.05 19.12
CA ALA A 193 6.99 -0.58 19.81
C ALA A 193 7.13 -2.10 19.60
N SER A 194 6.04 -2.84 19.73
CA SER A 194 6.02 -4.28 19.47
C SER A 194 6.33 -4.60 18.01
N LEU A 195 5.72 -3.88 17.07
CA LEU A 195 5.96 -4.02 15.64
C LEU A 195 7.42 -3.76 15.28
N LEU A 196 8.01 -2.66 15.76
CA LEU A 196 9.40 -2.31 15.52
C LEU A 196 10.38 -3.38 16.02
N SER A 197 10.09 -4.00 17.17
CA SER A 197 10.90 -5.10 17.69
C SER A 197 10.85 -6.33 16.78
N SER A 198 9.64 -6.71 16.32
CA SER A 198 9.46 -7.81 15.37
C SER A 198 10.11 -7.54 14.01
N LEU A 199 9.90 -6.34 13.45
CA LEU A 199 10.51 -5.92 12.19
C LEU A 199 12.03 -5.93 12.27
N HIS A 200 12.60 -5.37 13.34
CA HIS A 200 14.05 -5.35 13.54
C HIS A 200 14.62 -6.77 13.55
N ARG A 201 14.05 -7.69 14.35
CA ARG A 201 14.51 -9.08 14.41
C ARG A 201 14.41 -9.80 13.06
N THR A 202 13.38 -9.51 12.25
CA THR A 202 13.20 -10.14 10.94
C THR A 202 14.12 -9.53 9.88
N LEU A 203 14.31 -8.21 9.87
CA LEU A 203 15.09 -7.50 8.85
C LEU A 203 16.60 -7.48 9.15
N ARG A 204 16.97 -7.62 10.42
CA ARG A 204 18.34 -7.64 10.96
C ARG A 204 18.47 -8.83 11.93
N PRO A 205 18.53 -10.07 11.42
CA PRO A 205 18.72 -11.26 12.24
C PRO A 205 20.08 -11.27 12.95
#